data_AF-A0A923B7N4-F1
#
_entry.id   AF-A0A923B7N4-F1
#
_cell.length_a   1.000
_cell.length_b   1.000
_cell.length_c   1.000
_cell.angle_alpha   90.00
_cell.angle_beta   90.00
_cell.angle_gamma   90.00
#
_symmetry.space_group_name_H-M   'P 1'
#
loop_
_entity.id
_entity.type
_entity.pdbx_description
1 polymer ?
#
loop_
_entity_poly.entity_id
_entity_poly.type
_entity_poly.pdbx_seq_one_letter_code
_entity_poly.pdbx_strand_id
1 'polypeptide(L)' 'HCGRPHELTPKKIRLLQRAMRKREKVVLDFVAEFGISKATAYRYVGPDGELRALAKRALELQGAGQVKRS' A
#
# COMPACT_ATOMS: atom_id res chain seq x y z
N HIS A 1 -3.45 -4.46 -22.78
CA HIS A 1 -2.73 -4.26 -21.51
C HIS A 1 -2.87 -5.52 -20.65
N CYS A 2 -1.94 -6.47 -20.73
CA CYS A 2 -1.91 -7.60 -19.80
C CYS A 2 -0.83 -7.31 -18.74
N GLY A 3 -1.15 -6.38 -17.84
CA GLY A 3 -0.32 -6.07 -16.68
C GLY A 3 -0.97 -6.67 -15.46
N ARG A 4 -0.32 -7.67 -14.84
CA ARG A 4 -0.73 -8.24 -13.56
C ARG A 4 -1.12 -7.08 -12.62
N PRO A 5 -2.36 -7.06 -12.07
CA PRO A 5 -2.74 -5.99 -11.16
C PRO A 5 -1.72 -5.97 -10.02
N HIS A 6 -1.06 -4.82 -9.83
CA HIS A 6 -0.14 -4.65 -8.72
C HIS A 6 -0.90 -4.99 -7.43
N GLU A 7 -0.46 -6.02 -6.73
CA GLU A 7 -1.11 -6.57 -5.52
C GLU A 7 -1.39 -5.46 -4.49
N LEU A 8 -0.56 -4.41 -4.49
CA LEU A 8 -0.75 -3.22 -3.69
C LEU A 8 -0.77 -1.94 -4.54
N THR A 9 -1.93 -1.28 -4.59
CA THR A 9 -2.05 0.03 -5.26
C THR A 9 -1.61 1.16 -4.32
N PRO A 10 -1.21 2.32 -4.85
CA PRO A 10 -0.68 3.39 -4.00
C PRO A 10 -1.76 4.13 -3.19
N LYS A 11 -3.05 3.95 -3.53
CA LYS A 11 -4.16 4.26 -2.62
C LYS A 11 -4.16 3.33 -1.40
N LYS A 12 -4.04 2.01 -1.61
CA LYS A 12 -3.93 1.02 -0.52
C LYS A 12 -2.72 1.28 0.37
N ILE A 13 -1.58 1.68 -0.19
CA ILE A 13 -0.37 2.05 0.57
C ILE A 13 -0.65 3.19 1.55
N ARG A 14 -1.33 4.26 1.11
CA ARG A 14 -1.68 5.38 1.98
C ARG A 14 -2.67 4.97 3.07
N LEU A 15 -3.62 4.10 2.74
CA LEU A 15 -4.59 3.56 3.70
C LEU A 15 -3.87 2.71 4.77
N LEU A 16 -2.98 1.81 4.35
CA LEU A 16 -2.14 0.97 5.20
C LEU A 16 -1.25 1.81 6.12
N GLN A 17 -0.62 2.87 5.58
CA GLN A 17 0.21 3.79 6.36
C GLN A 17 -0.58 4.43 7.52
N ARG A 18 -1.80 4.87 7.22
CA ARG A 18 -2.70 5.52 8.18
C ARG A 18 -3.23 4.53 9.22
N ALA A 19 -3.44 3.28 8.82
CA ALA A 19 -3.81 2.17 9.71
C ALA A 19 -2.65 1.80 10.66
N MET A 20 -1.45 1.57 10.13
CA MET A 20 -0.24 1.21 10.92
C MET A 20 0.05 2.23 12.03
N ARG A 21 -0.04 3.54 11.72
CA ARG A 21 0.11 4.61 12.72
C ARG A 21 -0.90 4.57 13.87
N LYS A 22 -2.04 3.90 13.69
CA LYS A 22 -3.15 3.90 14.65
C LYS A 22 -3.19 2.68 15.58
N ARG A 23 -2.36 1.64 15.36
CA ARG A 23 -2.04 0.49 16.25
C ARG A 23 -1.81 -0.77 15.41
N GLU A 24 -0.79 -1.55 15.71
CA GLU A 24 -0.38 -2.73 14.96
C GLU A 24 -1.50 -3.76 14.65
N LYS A 25 -2.52 -3.91 15.51
CA LYS A 25 -3.64 -4.84 15.32
C LYS A 25 -4.42 -4.66 14.01
N VAL A 26 -4.40 -3.47 13.39
CA VAL A 26 -5.08 -3.24 12.11
C VAL A 26 -4.35 -3.78 10.89
N VAL A 27 -3.08 -4.21 10.98
CA VAL A 27 -2.40 -4.82 9.82
C VAL A 27 -3.05 -6.15 9.43
N LEU A 28 -3.45 -6.95 10.43
CA LEU A 28 -4.11 -8.24 10.28
C LEU A 28 -5.46 -8.11 9.59
N ASP A 29 -6.22 -7.11 10.01
CA ASP A 29 -7.52 -6.77 9.44
C ASP A 29 -7.37 -6.28 7.99
N PHE A 30 -6.38 -5.41 7.74
CA PHE A 30 -6.08 -4.89 6.41
C PHE A 30 -5.64 -6.00 5.43
N VAL A 31 -4.77 -6.94 5.85
CA VAL A 31 -4.34 -8.03 4.97
C VAL A 31 -5.50 -8.97 4.63
N ALA A 32 -6.40 -9.21 5.58
CA ALA A 32 -7.61 -10.01 5.37
C ALA A 32 -8.62 -9.30 4.47
N GLU A 33 -8.85 -8.00 4.68
CA GLU A 33 -9.78 -7.19 3.89
C GLU A 33 -9.31 -7.00 2.44
N PHE A 34 -8.04 -6.70 2.23
CA PHE A 34 -7.50 -6.39 0.90
C PHE A 34 -6.90 -7.59 0.16
N GLY A 35 -6.88 -8.78 0.79
CA GLY A 35 -6.36 -10.02 0.21
C GLY A 35 -4.86 -9.97 -0.11
N ILE A 36 -4.09 -9.20 0.66
CA ILE A 36 -2.63 -9.09 0.49
C ILE A 36 -1.92 -9.86 1.61
N SER A 37 -0.66 -10.25 1.41
CA SER A 37 0.12 -10.88 2.49
C SER A 37 0.69 -9.84 3.46
N LYS A 38 0.85 -10.21 4.74
CA LYS A 38 1.58 -9.41 5.75
C LYS A 38 2.98 -9.05 5.27
N ALA A 39 3.67 -9.99 4.62
CA ALA A 39 5.00 -9.76 4.07
C ALA A 39 4.98 -8.64 3.02
N THR A 40 3.93 -8.59 2.20
CA THR A 40 3.71 -7.50 1.25
C THR A 40 3.46 -6.20 2.02
N ALA A 41 2.52 -6.16 2.96
CA ALA A 41 2.29 -4.96 3.79
C ALA A 41 3.58 -4.39 4.40
N TYR A 42 4.41 -5.23 5.04
CA TYR A 42 5.67 -4.81 5.67
C TYR A 42 6.81 -4.46 4.69
N ARG A 43 6.75 -4.92 3.44
CA ARG A 43 7.69 -4.46 2.39
C ARG A 43 7.43 -3.01 1.98
N TYR A 44 6.17 -2.57 2.08
CA TYR A 44 5.76 -1.22 1.72
C TYR A 44 5.78 -0.27 2.93
N VAL A 45 5.26 -0.71 4.08
CA VAL A 45 5.08 0.14 5.26
C VAL A 45 5.63 -0.55 6.51
N GLY A 46 6.48 0.15 7.28
CA GLY A 46 6.97 -0.34 8.57
C GLY A 46 5.87 -0.39 9.65
N PRO A 47 6.10 -1.12 10.76
CA PRO A 47 5.13 -1.21 11.87
C PRO A 47 4.73 0.17 12.44
N ASP A 48 5.65 1.15 12.41
CA ASP A 48 5.40 2.54 12.84
C ASP A 48 4.65 3.40 11.80
N GLY A 49 4.32 2.84 10.63
CA GLY A 49 3.72 3.58 9.53
C GLY A 49 4.72 4.40 8.70
N GLU A 50 5.99 4.00 8.71
CA GLU A 50 7.03 4.55 7.82
C GLU A 50 6.94 3.97 6.41
N LEU A 51 7.00 4.84 5.39
CA LEU A 51 7.02 4.42 4.00
C LEU A 51 8.42 3.97 3.60
N ARG A 52 8.55 2.69 3.19
CA ARG A 52 9.81 2.13 2.69
C ARG A 52 10.06 2.50 1.24
N ALA A 53 11.28 2.25 0.75
CA ALA A 53 11.69 2.54 -0.62
C ALA A 53 10.72 1.97 -1.68
N LEU A 54 10.17 0.77 -1.44
CA LEU A 54 9.19 0.15 -2.33
C LEU A 54 7.86 0.92 -2.39
N ALA A 55 7.40 1.44 -1.24
CA ALA A 55 6.22 2.30 -1.19
C ALA A 55 6.44 3.65 -1.82
N LYS A 56 7.60 4.27 -1.60
CA LYS A 56 7.97 5.54 -2.25
C LYS A 56 7.92 5.39 -3.76
N ARG A 57 8.60 4.37 -4.32
CA ARG A 57 8.55 4.07 -5.76
C ARG A 57 7.12 3.85 -6.28
N ALA A 58 6.30 3.07 -5.57
CA ALA A 58 4.93 2.83 -5.99
C ALA A 58 4.06 4.10 -5.96
N LEU A 59 4.28 4.99 -4.99
CA LEU A 59 3.60 6.28 -4.90
C LEU A 59 4.06 7.24 -6.00
N GLU A 60 5.35 7.26 -6.30
CA GLU A 60 5.94 8.05 -7.40
C GLU A 60 5.38 7.61 -8.76
N LEU A 61 5.30 6.31 -9.00
CA LEU A 61 4.69 5.75 -10.21
C LEU A 61 3.20 6.10 -10.34
N GLN A 62 2.48 6.34 -9.24
CA GLN A 62 1.09 6.79 -9.30
C GLN A 62 0.93 8.25 -9.72
N GLY A 63 1.92 9.10 -9.42
CA GLY A 63 1.93 10.51 -9.81
C GLY A 63 1.98 10.70 -11.32
N ALA A 64 2.53 9.73 -12.06
CA ALA A 64 2.61 9.77 -13.52
C ALA A 64 1.34 9.26 -14.24
N GLY A 65 0.40 8.60 -13.54
CA GLY A 65 -0.69 7.83 -14.18
C GLY A 65 -2.12 8.16 -13.73
N GLN A 66 -2.34 9.14 -12.85
CA GLN A 66 -3.68 9.52 -12.37
C GLN A 66 -4.13 10.90 -12.85
N VAL A 67 -3.73 11.30 -14.05
CA VAL A 67 -4.50 12.25 -14.86
C VAL A 67 -5.50 11.40 -15.66
N LYS A 68 -6.77 11.78 -15.67
CA LYS A 68 -7.90 11.17 -16.42
C LYS A 68 -8.62 10.00 -15.75
N ARG A 69 -9.59 10.31 -14.89
CA ARG A 69 -10.97 9.78 -14.95
C ARG A 69 -11.91 10.83 -14.34
N SER A 70 -12.29 11.80 -15.17
CA SER A 70 -13.55 12.55 -15.04
C SER A 70 -14.54 11.96 -16.03
#